data_AF-A0A538GV25-F1
#
_entry.id   AF-A0A538GV25-F1
#
_cell.length_a   1.000
_cell.length_b   1.000
_cell.length_c   1.000
_cell.angle_alpha   90.00
_cell.angle_beta   90.00
_cell.angle_gamma   90.00
#
_symmetry.space_group_name_H-M   'P 1'
#
loop_
_entity.id
_entity.type
_entity.pdbx_description
1 polymer ?
#
loop_
_entity_poly.entity_id
_entity_poly.type
_entity_poly.pdbx_seq_one_letter_code
_entity_poly.pdbx_strand_id
1 'polypeptide(L)'
;MTHRVLVAAAAVLLATLVAGCGDGGATLGKQTLSFTEKQNDDSFSFADNPPKSSPSKGDEPKLSNGDQITFTADLIDGSGKDVGDLDATCTVTATTTGSFDDSSAQCIGTAALPSGTLTLTVGGKAFGAGTTRGAIVGGTGDYAGAIGSFTSSDETGTDKPSKDTFQLFIPHQ
;
A
#
# COMPACT_ATOMS: atom_id res chain seq x y z
N MET A 1 83.89 -20.99 -8.32
CA MET A 1 83.58 -19.56 -8.03
C MET A 1 82.06 -19.43 -8.14
N THR A 2 81.33 -19.71 -7.05
CA THR A 2 80.63 -18.70 -6.21
C THR A 2 79.72 -17.81 -7.08
N HIS A 3 78.38 -17.92 -7.01
CA HIS A 3 77.57 -17.58 -5.85
C HIS A 3 76.27 -18.40 -5.71
N ARG A 4 75.94 -18.66 -4.44
CA ARG A 4 74.68 -19.19 -3.90
C ARG A 4 73.57 -18.14 -4.05
N VAL A 5 72.32 -18.54 -4.32
CA VAL A 5 71.14 -18.13 -3.53
C VAL A 5 70.05 -19.22 -3.64
N LEU A 6 69.70 -19.82 -2.50
CA LEU A 6 68.47 -20.60 -2.28
C LEU A 6 67.31 -19.62 -2.07
N VAL A 7 66.18 -19.81 -2.76
CA VAL A 7 64.87 -19.26 -2.38
C VAL A 7 63.87 -20.40 -2.60
N ALA A 8 63.64 -21.23 -1.59
CA ALA A 8 62.59 -21.10 -0.57
C ALA A 8 61.18 -21.33 -1.15
N ALA A 9 60.61 -22.45 -0.73
CA ALA A 9 59.26 -22.90 -1.01
C ALA A 9 58.20 -21.91 -0.48
N ALA A 10 57.12 -21.73 -1.23
CA ALA A 10 55.83 -21.34 -0.70
C ALA A 10 54.73 -21.92 -1.60
N ALA A 11 54.35 -23.17 -1.29
CA ALA A 11 53.07 -23.70 -1.71
C ALA A 11 51.99 -22.88 -1.00
N VAL A 12 51.49 -21.84 -1.65
CA VAL A 12 50.31 -21.11 -1.17
C VAL A 12 49.11 -21.98 -1.49
N LEU A 13 48.74 -22.79 -0.49
CA LEU A 13 47.39 -23.29 -0.29
C LEU A 13 46.44 -22.09 -0.43
N LEU A 14 45.79 -21.94 -1.59
CA LEU A 14 44.58 -21.12 -1.70
C LEU A 14 43.50 -21.87 -0.92
N ALA A 15 43.51 -21.66 0.40
CA ALA A 15 42.43 -22.03 1.28
C ALA A 15 41.16 -21.33 0.81
N THR A 16 40.20 -22.16 0.43
CA THR A 16 38.78 -21.88 0.31
C THR A 16 38.28 -20.87 1.35
N LEU A 17 38.10 -19.62 0.95
CA LEU A 17 37.28 -18.63 1.63
C LEU A 17 36.01 -18.40 0.81
N VAL A 18 35.17 -19.44 0.73
CA VAL A 18 33.75 -19.30 0.38
C VAL A 18 32.96 -19.90 1.53
N ALA A 19 33.04 -19.28 2.70
CA ALA A 19 32.22 -19.61 3.85
C ALA A 19 31.98 -18.31 4.61
N GLY A 20 30.85 -17.65 4.33
CA GLY A 20 30.53 -16.37 4.94
C GLY A 20 29.41 -15.56 4.30
N CYS A 21 28.70 -16.04 3.27
CA CYS A 21 27.34 -15.57 3.02
C CYS A 21 26.44 -16.44 3.91
N GLY A 22 26.27 -16.02 5.16
CA GLY A 22 25.31 -16.66 6.05
C GLY A 22 23.91 -16.59 5.44
N ASP A 23 23.16 -17.68 5.55
CA ASP A 23 21.70 -17.77 5.43
C ASP A 23 20.99 -16.94 6.53
N GLY A 24 21.46 -15.70 6.76
CA GLY A 24 20.93 -14.76 7.73
C GLY A 24 20.10 -13.65 7.06
N GLY A 25 19.62 -13.88 5.84
CA GLY A 25 18.61 -13.01 5.25
C GLY A 25 17.35 -13.10 6.12
N ALA A 26 16.81 -11.96 6.53
CA ALA A 26 15.55 -11.92 7.27
C ALA A 26 14.51 -12.75 6.52
N THR A 27 14.07 -13.85 7.10
CA THR A 27 12.98 -14.64 6.56
C THR A 27 11.71 -13.79 6.70
N LEU A 28 10.87 -13.79 5.67
CA LEU A 28 9.60 -13.08 5.68
C LEU A 28 8.47 -14.11 5.66
N GLY A 29 7.60 -14.05 6.67
CA GLY A 29 6.33 -14.78 6.69
C GLY A 29 5.37 -14.16 5.69
N LYS A 30 4.69 -14.98 4.89
CA LYS A 30 3.62 -14.51 4.00
C LYS A 30 2.28 -14.58 4.71
N GLN A 31 1.51 -13.51 4.65
CA GLN A 31 0.16 -13.44 5.19
C GLN A 31 -0.77 -12.76 4.19
N THR A 32 -1.97 -13.32 4.02
CA THR A 32 -3.04 -12.72 3.24
C THR A 32 -4.17 -12.33 4.19
N LEU A 33 -4.60 -11.08 4.13
CA LEU A 33 -5.80 -10.61 4.81
C LEU A 33 -6.85 -10.28 3.75
N SER A 34 -8.12 -10.55 4.05
CA SER A 34 -9.22 -10.26 3.15
C SER A 34 -10.35 -9.60 3.92
N PHE A 35 -10.87 -8.51 3.35
CA PHE A 35 -11.91 -7.70 3.96
C PHE A 35 -13.01 -7.39 2.95
N THR A 36 -14.19 -7.11 3.47
CA THR A 36 -15.20 -6.33 2.77
C THR A 36 -15.14 -4.93 3.35
N GLU A 37 -14.75 -3.95 2.54
CA GLU A 37 -14.75 -2.54 2.93
C GLU A 37 -16.18 -2.03 2.87
N LYS A 38 -16.73 -1.67 4.02
CA LYS A 38 -18.05 -1.07 4.09
C LYS A 38 -17.89 0.40 4.42
N GLN A 39 -18.04 1.26 3.41
CA GLN A 39 -18.00 2.71 3.63
C GLN A 39 -19.06 3.14 4.64
N ASN A 40 -18.65 4.07 5.49
CA ASN A 40 -19.57 4.80 6.33
C ASN A 40 -20.03 6.06 5.58
N ASP A 41 -21.27 6.05 5.09
CA ASP A 41 -21.83 7.13 4.26
C ASP A 41 -21.76 8.51 4.93
N ASP A 42 -21.75 8.56 6.27
CA ASP A 42 -21.64 9.80 7.05
C ASP A 42 -20.19 10.34 7.15
N SER A 43 -19.18 9.54 6.76
CA SER A 43 -17.76 9.89 6.87
C SER A 43 -17.17 10.48 5.59
N PHE A 44 -17.86 10.34 4.47
CA PHE A 44 -17.38 10.86 3.19
C PHE A 44 -17.36 12.39 3.19
N SER A 45 -16.25 12.96 2.75
CA SER A 45 -16.12 14.41 2.56
C SER A 45 -15.33 14.73 1.32
N PHE A 46 -15.75 15.80 0.64
CA PHE A 46 -15.10 16.37 -0.52
C PHE A 46 -14.75 17.83 -0.25
N ALA A 47 -13.45 18.14 -0.27
CA ALA A 47 -12.94 19.50 -0.18
C ALA A 47 -12.57 20.01 -1.58
N ASP A 48 -13.45 20.86 -2.12
CA ASP A 48 -13.27 21.58 -3.38
C ASP A 48 -12.27 22.74 -3.20
N ASN A 49 -11.02 22.49 -3.62
CA ASN A 49 -9.93 23.44 -3.50
C ASN A 49 -9.83 24.31 -4.77
N PRO A 50 -9.31 25.55 -4.69
CA PRO A 50 -9.17 26.38 -5.88
C PRO A 50 -8.30 25.74 -6.97
N PRO A 51 -8.70 25.79 -8.26
CA PRO A 51 -9.89 26.48 -8.79
C PRO A 51 -11.18 25.70 -8.54
N LYS A 52 -12.12 26.34 -7.83
CA LYS A 52 -13.33 25.67 -7.35
C LYS A 52 -14.27 25.31 -8.49
N SER A 53 -14.95 24.18 -8.31
CA SER A 53 -16.06 23.80 -9.17
C SER A 53 -17.26 24.76 -8.97
N SER A 54 -18.13 24.86 -9.97
CA SER A 54 -19.40 25.60 -9.87
C SER A 54 -20.52 24.76 -10.48
N PRO A 55 -20.86 23.61 -9.87
CA PRO A 55 -21.88 22.71 -10.38
C PRO A 55 -23.26 23.36 -10.33
N SER A 56 -24.13 23.02 -11.29
CA SER A 56 -25.55 23.35 -11.16
C SER A 56 -26.16 22.50 -10.04
N LYS A 57 -27.34 22.88 -9.53
CA LYS A 57 -28.02 22.08 -8.51
C LYS A 57 -28.27 20.65 -9.01
N GLY A 58 -27.69 19.69 -8.31
CA GLY A 58 -27.83 18.25 -8.60
C GLY A 58 -26.73 17.67 -9.49
N ASP A 59 -25.81 18.49 -10.00
CA ASP A 59 -24.63 18.01 -10.73
C ASP A 59 -23.51 17.64 -9.74
N GLU A 60 -22.72 16.63 -10.09
CA GLU A 60 -21.47 16.33 -9.38
C GLU A 60 -20.45 17.48 -9.57
N PRO A 61 -19.68 17.82 -8.52
CA PRO A 61 -18.59 18.76 -8.68
C PRO A 61 -17.54 18.20 -9.64
N LYS A 62 -16.99 19.07 -10.48
CA LYS A 62 -15.84 18.73 -11.31
C LYS A 62 -14.59 18.73 -10.45
N LEU A 63 -13.81 17.65 -10.54
CA LEU A 63 -12.52 17.57 -9.90
C LEU A 63 -11.54 18.58 -10.50
N SER A 64 -10.70 19.13 -9.63
CA SER A 64 -9.59 20.01 -9.95
C SER A 64 -8.34 19.55 -9.21
N ASN A 65 -7.16 19.97 -9.69
CA ASN A 65 -5.90 19.62 -9.02
C ASN A 65 -5.86 20.23 -7.62
N GLY A 66 -5.61 19.38 -6.62
CA GLY A 66 -5.58 19.77 -5.22
C GLY A 66 -6.88 19.46 -4.47
N ASP A 67 -7.96 19.10 -5.15
CA ASP A 67 -9.18 18.64 -4.47
C ASP A 67 -8.89 17.42 -3.61
N GLN A 68 -9.58 17.34 -2.48
CA GLN A 68 -9.38 16.26 -1.53
C GLN A 68 -10.66 15.49 -1.27
N ILE A 69 -10.51 14.17 -1.18
CA ILE A 69 -11.56 13.24 -0.79
C ILE A 69 -11.07 12.52 0.45
N THR A 70 -11.91 12.48 1.48
CA THR A 70 -11.64 11.73 2.71
C THR A 70 -12.83 10.84 3.02
N PHE A 71 -12.56 9.63 3.53
CA PHE A 71 -13.59 8.71 3.97
C PHE A 71 -13.04 7.76 5.03
N THR A 72 -13.96 7.16 5.78
CA THR A 72 -13.70 6.04 6.68
C THR A 72 -14.55 4.85 6.25
N ALA A 73 -14.02 3.64 6.42
CA ALA A 73 -14.74 2.41 6.16
C ALA A 73 -14.45 1.34 7.21
N ASP A 74 -15.48 0.54 7.53
CA ASP A 74 -15.35 -0.63 8.37
C ASP A 74 -14.71 -1.76 7.54
N LEU A 75 -13.76 -2.49 8.13
CA LEU A 75 -13.12 -3.67 7.54
C LEU A 75 -13.79 -4.93 8.09
N ILE A 76 -14.66 -5.53 7.28
CA ILE A 76 -15.44 -6.71 7.68
C ILE A 76 -14.75 -8.00 7.21
N ASP A 77 -14.51 -8.95 8.13
CA ASP A 77 -13.89 -10.23 7.80
C ASP A 77 -14.86 -11.21 7.10
N GLY A 78 -14.35 -12.36 6.68
CA GLY A 78 -15.14 -13.40 6.00
C GLY A 78 -16.25 -14.03 6.87
N SER A 79 -16.26 -13.81 8.19
CA SER A 79 -17.33 -14.22 9.10
C SER A 79 -18.44 -13.16 9.24
N GLY A 80 -18.24 -11.98 8.66
CA GLY A 80 -19.14 -10.84 8.80
C GLY A 80 -18.86 -9.99 10.05
N LYS A 81 -17.74 -10.22 10.73
CA LYS A 81 -17.34 -9.47 11.91
C LYS A 81 -16.50 -8.25 11.50
N ASP A 82 -16.80 -7.11 12.10
CA ASP A 82 -15.94 -5.94 12.06
C ASP A 82 -14.61 -6.22 12.79
N VAL A 83 -13.51 -6.06 12.04
CA VAL A 83 -12.14 -6.29 12.49
C VAL A 83 -11.27 -5.06 12.32
N GLY A 84 -11.86 -3.87 12.23
CA GLY A 84 -11.09 -2.63 12.20
C GLY A 84 -11.62 -1.61 11.21
N ASP A 85 -10.87 -0.53 11.05
CA ASP A 85 -11.26 0.64 10.27
C ASP A 85 -10.18 1.01 9.26
N LEU A 86 -10.59 1.59 8.14
CA LEU A 86 -9.73 2.26 7.18
C LEU A 86 -10.06 3.75 7.16
N ASP A 87 -9.08 4.59 7.49
CA ASP A 87 -9.17 6.05 7.30
C ASP A 87 -8.33 6.45 6.10
N ALA A 88 -8.94 7.07 5.08
CA ALA A 88 -8.27 7.41 3.83
C ALA A 88 -8.39 8.89 3.48
N THR A 89 -7.34 9.40 2.85
CA THR A 89 -7.32 10.73 2.23
C THR A 89 -6.68 10.63 0.86
N CYS A 90 -7.36 11.16 -0.14
CA CYS A 90 -6.91 11.24 -1.52
C CYS A 90 -6.83 12.71 -1.94
N THR A 91 -5.77 13.07 -2.65
CA THR A 91 -5.62 14.38 -3.31
C THR A 91 -5.56 14.19 -4.81
N VAL A 92 -6.40 14.89 -5.55
CA VAL A 92 -6.39 14.91 -7.02
C VAL A 92 -5.10 15.58 -7.50
N THR A 93 -4.33 14.90 -8.33
CA THR A 93 -3.03 15.37 -8.84
C THR A 93 -3.06 15.71 -10.32
N ALA A 94 -3.99 15.13 -11.08
CA ALA A 94 -4.22 15.46 -12.49
C ALA A 94 -5.64 15.10 -12.90
N THR A 95 -6.23 15.86 -13.83
CA THR A 95 -7.49 15.52 -14.51
C THR A 95 -7.55 16.27 -15.85
N THR A 96 -8.30 15.73 -16.81
CA THR A 96 -8.45 16.34 -18.15
C THR A 96 -9.82 17.02 -18.31
N THR A 97 -10.88 16.37 -17.87
CA THR A 97 -12.28 16.81 -18.01
C THR A 97 -12.92 17.18 -16.67
N GLY A 98 -12.27 16.84 -15.55
CA GLY A 98 -12.79 16.98 -14.20
C GLY A 98 -13.64 15.79 -13.73
N SER A 99 -13.64 14.66 -14.45
CA SER A 99 -14.36 13.45 -14.05
C SER A 99 -13.50 12.53 -13.18
N PHE A 100 -14.14 11.72 -12.35
CA PHE A 100 -13.45 10.69 -11.57
C PHE A 100 -12.71 9.69 -12.47
N ASP A 101 -13.34 9.26 -13.56
CA ASP A 101 -12.79 8.25 -14.49
C ASP A 101 -11.49 8.67 -15.18
N ASP A 102 -11.28 9.96 -15.40
CA ASP A 102 -10.07 10.47 -16.07
C ASP A 102 -9.02 11.03 -15.10
N SER A 103 -9.39 11.20 -13.84
CA SER A 103 -8.52 11.79 -12.83
C SER A 103 -7.42 10.83 -12.38
N SER A 104 -6.36 11.43 -11.86
CA SER A 104 -5.32 10.78 -11.09
C SER A 104 -5.28 11.41 -9.71
N ALA A 105 -5.01 10.59 -8.70
CA ALA A 105 -4.88 11.03 -7.33
C ALA A 105 -3.72 10.32 -6.63
N GLN A 106 -3.26 10.94 -5.55
CA GLN A 106 -2.41 10.30 -4.56
C GLN A 106 -3.26 10.07 -3.31
N CYS A 107 -3.37 8.81 -2.89
CA CYS A 107 -4.08 8.44 -1.67
C CYS A 107 -3.13 7.87 -0.63
N ILE A 108 -3.39 8.20 0.62
CA ILE A 108 -2.83 7.54 1.80
C ILE A 108 -3.98 7.08 2.68
N GLY A 109 -3.89 5.84 3.16
CA GLY A 109 -4.85 5.28 4.10
C GLY A 109 -4.16 4.64 5.29
N THR A 110 -4.84 4.59 6.43
CA THR A 110 -4.41 3.82 7.60
C THR A 110 -5.47 2.77 7.89
N ALA A 111 -5.10 1.50 7.79
CA ALA A 111 -5.94 0.41 8.29
C ALA A 111 -5.53 0.11 9.74
N ALA A 112 -6.46 0.31 10.68
CA ALA A 112 -6.31 -0.02 12.09
C ALA A 112 -6.98 -1.38 12.35
N LEU A 113 -6.18 -2.38 12.72
CA LEU A 113 -6.62 -3.76 12.98
C LEU A 113 -6.33 -4.13 14.45
N PRO A 114 -6.98 -5.17 15.00
CA PRO A 114 -6.79 -5.60 16.38
C PRO A 114 -5.33 -5.83 16.79
N SER A 115 -4.49 -6.27 15.86
CA SER A 115 -3.09 -6.60 16.09
C SER A 115 -2.11 -5.52 15.62
N GLY A 116 -2.56 -4.36 15.15
CA GLY A 116 -1.67 -3.27 14.74
C GLY A 116 -2.22 -2.43 13.59
N THR A 117 -1.33 -1.65 12.98
CA THR A 117 -1.70 -0.71 11.91
C THR A 117 -0.91 -0.96 10.62
N LEU A 118 -1.55 -0.65 9.49
CA LEU A 118 -0.96 -0.69 8.15
C LEU A 118 -1.17 0.67 7.47
N THR A 119 -0.16 1.16 6.76
CA THR A 119 -0.28 2.32 5.87
C THR A 119 -0.44 1.85 4.43
N LEU A 120 -1.50 2.30 3.78
CA LEU A 120 -1.84 2.01 2.39
C LEU A 120 -1.52 3.23 1.53
N THR A 121 -0.98 3.03 0.34
CA THR A 121 -0.71 4.11 -0.61
C THR A 121 -1.12 3.74 -2.02
N VAL A 122 -1.77 4.68 -2.71
CA VAL A 122 -2.18 4.56 -4.11
C VAL A 122 -1.73 5.81 -4.84
N GLY A 123 -1.26 5.65 -6.08
CA GLY A 123 -0.95 6.75 -6.97
C GLY A 123 -1.47 6.49 -8.39
N GLY A 124 -1.78 7.55 -9.13
CA GLY A 124 -2.33 7.44 -10.48
C GLY A 124 -3.85 7.25 -10.45
N LYS A 125 -4.39 6.26 -11.16
CA LYS A 125 -5.84 6.02 -11.19
C LYS A 125 -6.32 5.36 -9.91
N ALA A 126 -6.66 6.20 -8.93
CA ALA A 126 -7.28 5.79 -7.66
C ALA A 126 -8.82 5.73 -7.74
N PHE A 127 -9.42 6.38 -8.74
CA PHE A 127 -10.86 6.44 -8.96
C PHE A 127 -11.21 5.85 -10.33
N GLY A 128 -12.44 5.32 -10.48
CA GLY A 128 -12.98 4.85 -11.76
C GLY A 128 -12.22 3.68 -12.41
N ALA A 129 -11.28 3.06 -11.70
CA ALA A 129 -10.45 1.98 -12.23
C ALA A 129 -11.14 0.60 -12.21
N GLY A 130 -12.27 0.46 -11.49
CA GLY A 130 -12.95 -0.80 -11.17
C GLY A 130 -12.15 -1.73 -10.25
N THR A 131 -10.82 -1.63 -10.24
CA THR A 131 -9.94 -2.26 -9.27
C THR A 131 -8.78 -1.33 -8.96
N THR A 132 -8.69 -0.93 -7.70
CA THR A 132 -7.59 -0.13 -7.16
C THR A 132 -6.50 -1.03 -6.63
N ARG A 133 -5.24 -0.65 -6.86
CA ARG A 133 -4.06 -1.38 -6.37
C ARG A 133 -3.10 -0.40 -5.74
N GLY A 134 -2.46 -0.82 -4.65
CA GLY A 134 -1.53 0.03 -3.94
C GLY A 134 -0.50 -0.76 -3.15
N ALA A 135 0.42 -0.01 -2.55
CA ALA A 135 1.47 -0.55 -1.69
C ALA A 135 1.04 -0.48 -0.22
N ILE A 136 1.51 -1.43 0.57
CA ILE A 136 1.35 -1.47 2.02
C ILE A 136 2.73 -1.33 2.67
N VAL A 137 2.80 -0.46 3.68
CA VAL A 137 3.89 -0.43 4.66
C VAL A 137 3.32 -0.73 6.03
N GLY A 138 3.94 -1.66 6.74
CA GLY A 138 3.58 -2.04 8.09
C GLY A 138 3.87 -0.93 9.10
N GLY A 139 2.90 -0.63 9.96
CA GLY A 139 3.01 0.36 11.02
C GLY A 139 3.41 -0.27 12.34
N THR A 140 2.42 -0.67 13.13
CA THR A 140 2.58 -1.09 14.53
C THR A 140 2.17 -2.54 14.77
N GLY A 141 2.45 -3.05 15.97
CA GLY A 141 2.02 -4.37 16.44
C GLY A 141 2.60 -5.53 15.60
N ASP A 142 1.77 -6.54 15.33
CA ASP A 142 2.16 -7.74 14.56
C ASP A 142 2.55 -7.41 13.11
N TYR A 143 2.20 -6.21 12.64
CA TYR A 143 2.53 -5.73 11.31
C TYR A 143 3.76 -4.83 11.27
N ALA A 144 4.47 -4.62 12.38
CA ALA A 144 5.65 -3.77 12.41
C ALA A 144 6.73 -4.27 11.42
N GLY A 145 7.14 -3.40 10.50
CA GLY A 145 8.12 -3.72 9.46
C GLY A 145 7.59 -4.58 8.31
N ALA A 146 6.29 -4.89 8.28
CA ALA A 146 5.68 -5.57 7.15
C ALA A 146 5.78 -4.73 5.88
N ILE A 147 5.82 -5.39 4.73
CA ILE A 147 5.70 -4.77 3.40
C ILE A 147 4.68 -5.54 2.59
N GLY A 148 4.06 -4.90 1.61
CA GLY A 148 3.08 -5.61 0.81
C GLY A 148 2.40 -4.77 -0.25
N SER A 149 1.30 -5.33 -0.73
CA SER A 149 0.40 -4.68 -1.67
C SER A 149 -1.03 -5.03 -1.33
N PHE A 150 -1.97 -4.18 -1.72
CA PHE A 150 -3.38 -4.50 -1.69
C PHE A 150 -4.02 -4.42 -3.07
N THR A 151 -5.15 -5.09 -3.19
CA THR A 151 -6.11 -4.92 -4.27
C THR A 151 -7.46 -4.67 -3.63
N SER A 152 -8.16 -3.63 -4.10
CA SER A 152 -9.54 -3.31 -3.76
C SER A 152 -10.35 -3.36 -5.03
N SER A 153 -11.37 -4.21 -5.08
CA SER A 153 -12.24 -4.34 -6.25
C SER A 153 -13.68 -4.04 -5.86
N ASP A 154 -14.31 -3.12 -6.59
CA ASP A 154 -15.71 -2.80 -6.39
C ASP A 154 -16.56 -4.01 -6.78
N GLU A 155 -17.55 -4.36 -5.96
CA GLU A 155 -18.70 -5.07 -6.52
C GLU A 155 -19.48 -4.10 -7.41
N THR A 156 -20.08 -4.56 -8.51
CA THR A 156 -20.67 -3.68 -9.53
C THR A 156 -21.67 -2.67 -8.94
N GLY A 157 -21.36 -1.37 -9.00
CA GLY A 157 -22.17 -0.23 -8.53
C GLY A 157 -21.38 0.71 -7.61
N THR A 158 -21.69 2.01 -7.59
CA THR A 158 -20.98 3.03 -6.77
C THR A 158 -21.25 2.93 -5.27
N ASP A 159 -22.29 2.19 -4.87
CA ASP A 159 -22.77 2.11 -3.48
C ASP A 159 -22.61 0.69 -2.90
N LYS A 160 -21.66 -0.08 -3.46
CA LYS A 160 -21.43 -1.46 -3.05
C LYS A 160 -20.12 -1.56 -2.27
N PRO A 161 -20.10 -2.38 -1.20
CA PRO A 161 -18.86 -2.66 -0.49
C PRO A 161 -17.78 -3.16 -1.45
N SER A 162 -16.56 -2.68 -1.30
CA SER A 162 -15.42 -3.20 -2.06
C SER A 162 -14.90 -4.48 -1.40
N LYS A 163 -14.24 -5.33 -2.18
CA LYS A 163 -13.52 -6.50 -1.69
C LYS A 163 -12.04 -6.22 -1.71
N ASP A 164 -11.45 -6.31 -0.53
CA ASP A 164 -10.06 -6.02 -0.30
C ASP A 164 -9.25 -7.29 -0.06
N THR A 165 -8.07 -7.34 -0.66
CA THR A 165 -7.08 -8.39 -0.40
C THR A 165 -5.73 -7.77 -0.19
N PHE A 166 -5.19 -7.93 1.02
CA PHE A 166 -3.88 -7.43 1.41
C PHE A 166 -2.90 -8.60 1.42
N GLN A 167 -1.82 -8.47 0.67
CA GLN A 167 -0.74 -9.46 0.60
C GLN A 167 0.46 -8.88 1.33
N LEU A 168 0.80 -9.47 2.46
CA LEU A 168 1.81 -9.00 3.39
C LEU A 168 3.00 -9.96 3.45
N PHE A 169 4.19 -9.38 3.58
CA PHE A 169 5.42 -10.04 3.93
C PHE A 169 5.90 -9.46 5.25
N ILE A 170 5.86 -10.27 6.31
CA ILE A 170 6.10 -9.85 7.69
C ILE A 170 7.45 -10.40 8.14
N PRO A 171 8.37 -9.57 8.64
CA PRO A 171 9.61 -10.06 9.25
C PRO A 171 9.31 -11.02 10.40
N HIS A 172 10.01 -12.15 10.45
CA HIS A 172 9.98 -12.95 11.69
C HIS A 172 10.60 -12.12 12.82
N GLN A 173 9.87 -11.99 13.92
CA GLN A 173 10.31 -11.34 15.16
C GLN A 173 11.10 -12.32 16.03
#